data_AF-A0AAF3ENS1-F1
#
_entry.id   AF-A0AAF3ENS1-F1
#
_cell.length_a   1.000
_cell.length_b   1.000
_cell.length_c   1.000
_cell.angle_alpha   90.00
_cell.angle_beta   90.00
_cell.angle_gamma   90.00
#
_symmetry.space_group_name_H-M   'P 1'
#
loop_
_entity.id
_entity.type
_entity.pdbx_description
1 polymer ?
#
loop_
_entity_poly.entity_id
_entity_poly.type
_entity_poly.pdbx_seq_one_letter_code
_entity_poly.pdbx_strand_id
1 'polypeptide(L)'
;MPVPLPPVETTTLMPAPSPNPALTPDPVLLFTENTLPTSGCTMCSRKTPILDLESPSGMPSSSFSTDVFSINPSGCLVRSMICSEGELGTEPEVSFNKEVLGILKNAGEVKISLVCDQDSQWVFSMDGASAVITNIGCYT
;
A
#
# COMPACT_ATOMS: atom_id res chain seq x y z
N MET A 1 4.00 -72.49 -1.06
CA MET A 1 4.20 -71.21 -1.77
C MET A 1 3.08 -71.09 -2.81
N PRO A 2 2.04 -70.27 -2.57
CA PRO A 2 1.00 -70.04 -3.57
C PRO A 2 1.38 -68.87 -4.49
N VAL A 3 1.31 -69.12 -5.80
CA VAL A 3 1.47 -68.10 -6.86
C VAL A 3 0.16 -67.32 -6.99
N PRO A 4 0.14 -65.98 -6.87
CA PRO A 4 -1.07 -65.21 -7.14
C PRO A 4 -1.26 -65.01 -8.64
N LEU A 5 -2.46 -65.35 -9.13
CA LEU A 5 -2.97 -65.02 -10.47
C LEU A 5 -3.26 -63.51 -10.57
N PRO A 6 -3.10 -62.88 -11.75
CA PRO A 6 -3.45 -61.48 -11.95
C PRO A 6 -4.96 -61.31 -12.15
N PRO A 7 -5.64 -60.39 -11.43
CA PRO A 7 -7.02 -60.05 -11.76
C PRO A 7 -7.11 -58.83 -12.69
N VAL A 8 -7.58 -59.11 -13.90
CA VAL A 8 -8.61 -58.43 -14.70
C VAL A 8 -8.44 -56.91 -14.96
N GLU A 9 -8.21 -56.59 -16.24
CA GLU A 9 -8.32 -55.24 -16.77
C GLU A 9 -9.79 -54.78 -16.70
N THR A 10 -10.04 -53.71 -15.94
CA THR A 10 -11.32 -53.01 -15.93
C THR A 10 -11.23 -51.82 -16.88
N THR A 11 -11.65 -52.03 -18.14
CA THR A 11 -11.86 -50.94 -19.10
C THR A 11 -13.01 -50.06 -18.61
N THR A 12 -12.66 -48.98 -17.93
CA THR A 12 -13.63 -47.96 -17.53
C THR A 12 -13.91 -47.07 -18.73
N LEU A 13 -15.17 -47.05 -19.15
CA LEU A 13 -15.72 -46.20 -20.19
C LEU A 13 -15.41 -44.72 -19.91
N MET A 14 -14.86 -44.03 -20.91
CA MET A 14 -14.65 -42.59 -20.89
C MET A 14 -15.99 -41.86 -20.67
N PRO A 15 -16.06 -40.85 -19.79
CA PRO A 15 -17.21 -39.95 -19.75
C PRO A 15 -17.28 -39.12 -21.04
N ALA A 16 -18.48 -39.02 -21.61
CA ALA A 16 -18.76 -38.17 -22.77
C ALA A 16 -18.43 -36.70 -22.46
N PRO A 17 -17.95 -35.91 -23.45
CA PRO A 17 -17.76 -34.48 -23.27
C PRO A 17 -19.11 -33.81 -23.02
N SER A 18 -19.23 -33.14 -21.86
CA SER A 18 -20.39 -32.31 -21.52
C SER A 18 -20.54 -31.17 -22.53
N PRO A 19 -21.79 -30.77 -22.87
CA PRO A 19 -22.02 -29.60 -23.70
C PRO A 19 -21.50 -28.34 -23.00
N ASN A 20 -20.69 -27.60 -23.74
CA ASN A 20 -20.07 -26.33 -23.40
C ASN A 20 -21.07 -25.39 -22.70
N PRO A 21 -20.78 -24.83 -21.50
CA PRO A 21 -21.53 -23.70 -21.02
C PRO A 21 -21.31 -22.54 -21.99
N ALA A 22 -22.41 -21.99 -22.50
CA ALA A 22 -22.41 -20.82 -23.35
C ALA A 22 -21.56 -19.72 -22.70
N LEU A 23 -20.45 -19.37 -23.36
CA LEU A 23 -19.72 -18.14 -23.10
C LEU A 23 -20.69 -17.00 -23.36
N THR A 24 -21.30 -16.51 -22.30
CA THR A 24 -21.87 -15.18 -22.28
C THR A 24 -20.72 -14.23 -22.61
N PRO A 25 -20.86 -13.34 -23.61
CA PRO A 25 -19.89 -12.28 -23.76
C PRO A 25 -19.86 -11.50 -22.44
N ASP A 26 -18.69 -11.43 -21.82
CA ASP A 26 -18.43 -10.60 -20.66
C ASP A 26 -19.11 -9.23 -20.85
N PRO A 27 -19.70 -8.64 -19.80
CA PRO A 27 -19.96 -7.22 -19.83
C PRO A 27 -18.62 -6.54 -20.06
N VAL A 28 -18.41 -6.03 -21.27
CA VAL A 28 -17.34 -5.10 -21.59
C VAL A 28 -17.46 -4.01 -20.55
N LEU A 29 -16.58 -4.04 -19.54
CA LEU A 29 -16.36 -2.91 -18.66
C LEU A 29 -15.87 -1.79 -19.58
N LEU A 30 -16.82 -0.98 -20.01
CA LEU A 30 -16.56 0.33 -20.57
C LEU A 30 -15.83 1.10 -19.47
N PHE A 31 -14.50 1.06 -19.50
CA PHE A 31 -13.65 2.03 -18.82
C PHE A 31 -13.84 3.37 -19.53
N THR A 32 -15.04 3.94 -19.43
CA THR A 32 -15.29 5.36 -19.64
C THR A 32 -14.93 6.09 -18.36
N GLU A 33 -13.64 6.11 -18.04
CA GLU A 33 -13.09 7.27 -17.35
C GLU A 33 -11.66 7.45 -17.83
N ASN A 34 -11.58 8.20 -18.91
CA ASN A 34 -10.40 8.86 -19.38
C ASN A 34 -10.04 9.98 -18.37
N THR A 35 -9.81 9.63 -17.10
CA THR A 35 -9.12 10.51 -16.16
C THR A 35 -7.70 10.62 -16.68
N LEU A 36 -7.46 11.60 -17.55
CA LEU A 36 -6.11 12.12 -17.73
C LEU A 36 -5.49 12.27 -16.33
N PRO A 37 -4.25 11.83 -16.11
CA PRO A 37 -3.58 12.10 -14.85
C PRO A 37 -3.73 13.59 -14.59
N THR A 38 -4.41 13.94 -13.50
CA THR A 38 -4.74 15.33 -13.27
C THR A 38 -3.43 16.09 -13.15
N SER A 39 -3.23 17.06 -14.05
CA SER A 39 -1.96 17.74 -14.24
C SER A 39 -1.38 18.17 -12.89
N GLY A 40 -0.14 17.77 -12.60
CA GLY A 40 0.59 18.13 -11.37
C GLY A 40 0.73 17.01 -10.34
N CYS A 41 -0.17 16.01 -10.31
CA CYS A 41 -0.13 14.97 -9.28
C CYS A 41 0.97 13.91 -9.44
N THR A 42 1.92 14.12 -10.35
CA THR A 42 3.15 13.34 -10.52
C THR A 42 4.43 14.14 -10.27
N MET A 43 4.30 15.43 -9.92
CA MET A 43 5.40 16.40 -9.84
C MET A 43 5.89 16.65 -8.41
N CYS A 44 5.32 15.98 -7.40
CA CYS A 44 5.77 16.17 -6.02
C CYS A 44 7.27 15.85 -5.87
N SER A 45 7.95 16.73 -5.15
CA SER A 45 9.37 16.56 -4.86
C SER A 45 9.58 15.32 -4.01
N ARG A 46 10.43 14.40 -4.50
CA ARG A 46 10.90 13.23 -3.73
C ARG A 46 11.87 13.61 -2.61
N LYS A 47 12.32 14.87 -2.58
CA LYS A 47 13.34 15.38 -1.65
C LYS A 47 12.79 16.12 -0.43
N THR A 48 11.48 16.32 -0.28
CA THR A 48 10.91 17.12 0.84
C THR A 48 9.87 16.34 1.67
N PRO A 49 9.93 16.39 3.02
CA PRO A 49 11.14 16.52 3.84
C PRO A 49 11.26 15.35 4.80
N ILE A 50 12.33 14.59 4.59
CA ILE A 50 12.84 13.63 5.57
C ILE A 50 13.71 14.43 6.54
N LEU A 51 13.38 14.29 7.82
CA LEU A 51 14.23 14.44 9.01
C LEU A 51 15.05 15.73 9.11
N ASP A 52 14.55 16.66 9.90
CA ASP A 52 15.37 17.38 10.89
C ASP A 52 14.43 18.11 11.84
N LEU A 53 13.90 17.35 12.81
CA LEU A 53 13.40 17.96 14.02
C LEU A 53 13.86 17.08 15.17
N GLU A 54 14.69 17.68 16.02
CA GLU A 54 14.76 17.37 17.44
C GLU A 54 13.40 16.83 17.87
N SER A 55 13.35 15.58 18.34
CA SER A 55 12.10 15.01 18.79
C SER A 55 11.46 16.00 19.78
N PRO A 56 10.16 16.33 19.62
CA PRO A 56 9.46 17.16 20.59
C PRO A 56 9.53 16.58 22.01
N SER A 57 9.77 15.27 22.11
CA SER A 57 9.92 14.48 23.34
C SER A 57 11.37 14.26 23.76
N GLY A 58 12.37 14.74 23.00
CA GLY A 58 13.78 14.40 23.19
C GLY A 58 14.13 12.94 22.86
N MET A 59 13.22 12.19 22.24
CA MET A 59 13.48 10.83 21.73
C MET A 59 14.47 10.87 20.55
N PRO A 60 15.28 9.82 20.37
CA PRO A 60 16.09 9.72 19.17
C PRO A 60 15.18 9.74 17.93
N SER A 61 15.52 10.56 16.93
CA SER A 61 14.86 10.50 15.64
C SER A 61 15.17 9.16 14.98
N SER A 62 14.14 8.41 14.61
CA SER A 62 14.27 7.15 13.90
C SER A 62 14.06 7.36 12.40
N SER A 63 14.79 6.61 11.57
CA SER A 63 14.55 6.60 10.13
C SER A 63 13.35 5.72 9.80
N PHE A 64 12.55 6.12 8.80
CA PHE A 64 11.56 5.22 8.21
C PHE A 64 12.26 3.98 7.66
N SER A 65 11.80 2.79 8.04
CA SER A 65 12.35 1.51 7.59
C SER A 65 12.02 1.20 6.14
N THR A 66 11.02 1.88 5.57
CA THR A 66 10.65 1.81 4.15
C THR A 66 10.26 3.20 3.66
N ASP A 67 10.67 3.55 2.44
CA ASP A 67 10.24 4.75 1.71
C ASP A 67 10.19 4.40 0.21
N VAL A 68 8.97 4.15 -0.29
CA VAL A 68 8.75 3.70 -1.67
C VAL A 68 7.79 4.62 -2.42
N PHE A 69 8.04 4.78 -3.71
CA PHE A 69 7.22 5.58 -4.62
C PHE A 69 6.47 4.67 -5.59
N SER A 70 5.18 4.95 -5.79
CA SER A 70 4.32 4.21 -6.71
C SER A 70 3.33 5.17 -7.40
N ILE A 71 2.54 4.66 -8.36
CA ILE A 71 1.45 5.41 -8.99
C ILE A 71 0.13 4.74 -8.59
N ASN A 72 -0.85 5.51 -8.10
CA ASN A 72 -2.17 4.98 -7.75
C ASN A 72 -3.05 4.78 -9.01
N PRO A 73 -4.24 4.13 -8.88
CA PRO A 73 -5.14 3.94 -10.02
C PRO A 73 -5.62 5.23 -10.70
N SER A 74 -5.59 6.36 -9.99
CA SER A 74 -5.91 7.70 -10.52
C SER A 74 -4.74 8.36 -11.26
N GLY A 75 -3.59 7.69 -11.36
CA GLY A 75 -2.40 8.21 -12.06
C GLY A 75 -1.53 9.15 -11.23
N CYS A 76 -1.77 9.29 -9.93
CA CYS A 76 -1.02 10.18 -9.05
C CYS A 76 0.12 9.46 -8.32
N LEU A 77 1.21 10.19 -8.09
CA LEU A 77 2.37 9.70 -7.35
C LEU A 77 2.00 9.49 -5.89
N VAL A 78 2.32 8.32 -5.38
CA VAL A 78 2.14 7.94 -3.98
C VAL A 78 3.49 7.64 -3.37
N ARG A 79 3.69 8.11 -2.15
CA ARG A 79 4.84 7.79 -1.31
C ARG A 79 4.37 7.02 -0.09
N SER A 80 4.84 5.79 0.07
CA SER A 80 4.50 4.93 1.19
C SER A 80 5.71 4.76 2.09
N MET A 81 5.52 5.01 3.39
CA MET A 81 6.57 4.96 4.39
C MET A 81 6.16 4.08 5.56
N ILE A 82 7.13 3.44 6.21
CA ILE A 82 6.90 2.63 7.42
C ILE A 82 7.78 3.19 8.54
N CYS A 83 7.14 3.59 9.64
CA CYS A 83 7.80 3.92 10.89
C CYS A 83 7.64 2.71 11.82
N SER A 84 8.74 2.05 12.13
CA SER A 84 8.75 0.82 12.93
C SER A 84 9.44 1.07 14.27
N GLU A 85 9.09 0.26 15.28
CA GLU A 85 9.78 0.27 16.57
C GLU A 85 11.30 0.10 16.39
N GLY A 86 12.08 0.95 17.07
CA GLY A 86 13.55 0.91 17.05
C GLY A 86 14.08 -0.09 18.07
N GLU A 87 13.40 -0.16 19.23
CA GLU A 87 13.63 -1.15 20.29
C GLU A 87 12.32 -1.88 20.61
N LEU A 88 12.42 -3.18 20.93
CA LEU A 88 11.27 -4.01 21.30
C LEU A 88 10.51 -3.40 22.48
N GLY A 89 9.23 -3.12 22.28
CA GLY A 89 8.36 -2.55 23.31
C GLY A 89 8.28 -1.03 23.30
N THR A 90 8.85 -0.37 22.29
CA THR A 90 8.59 1.05 21.99
C THR A 90 7.48 1.18 20.96
N GLU A 91 6.57 2.13 21.14
CA GLU A 91 5.52 2.40 20.16
C GLU A 91 6.03 3.43 19.15
N PRO A 92 6.17 3.10 17.86
CA PRO A 92 6.56 4.09 16.87
C PRO A 92 5.53 5.22 16.80
N GLU A 93 6.04 6.43 16.75
CA GLU A 93 5.27 7.66 16.67
C GLU A 93 5.60 8.40 15.39
N VAL A 94 4.56 8.85 14.67
CA VAL A 94 4.71 9.65 13.46
C VAL A 94 4.13 11.02 13.71
N SER A 95 4.96 12.06 13.60
CA SER A 95 4.52 13.45 13.67
C SER A 95 4.35 14.01 12.26
N PHE A 96 3.34 14.86 12.11
CA PHE A 96 3.08 15.57 10.86
C PHE A 96 3.09 17.08 11.10
N ASN A 97 3.75 17.83 10.22
CA ASN A 97 3.85 19.28 10.29
C ASN A 97 4.31 19.80 11.66
N LYS A 98 5.27 19.11 12.31
CA LYS A 98 5.71 19.42 13.69
C LYS A 98 4.56 19.29 14.69
N GLU A 99 3.85 18.16 14.64
CA GLU A 99 2.70 17.83 15.50
C GLU A 99 1.46 18.73 15.32
N VAL A 100 1.46 19.66 14.37
CA VAL A 100 0.28 20.51 14.07
C VAL A 100 -0.92 19.66 13.65
N LEU A 101 -0.67 18.53 12.99
CA LEU A 101 -1.71 17.58 12.59
C LEU A 101 -1.83 16.38 13.56
N GLY A 102 -1.11 16.42 14.69
CA GLY A 102 -1.08 15.36 15.68
C GLY A 102 0.03 14.33 15.49
N ILE A 103 -0.09 13.26 16.29
CA ILE A 103 0.84 12.12 16.35
C ILE A 103 0.05 10.85 16.09
N LEU A 104 0.53 10.02 15.15
CA LEU A 104 0.03 8.67 14.98
C LEU A 104 0.90 7.69 15.76
N LYS A 105 0.26 6.83 16.54
CA LYS A 105 0.91 5.77 17.30
C LYS A 105 0.25 4.44 16.97
N ASN A 106 1.05 3.40 16.80
CA ASN A 106 0.55 2.04 16.63
C ASN A 106 1.58 1.04 17.13
N ALA A 107 1.13 -0.06 17.73
CA ALA A 107 2.03 -1.11 18.19
C ALA A 107 2.73 -1.77 16.99
N GLY A 108 4.07 -1.85 17.05
CA GLY A 108 4.91 -2.46 16.03
C GLY A 108 5.27 -1.52 14.87
N GLU A 109 4.30 -1.12 14.04
CA GLU A 109 4.54 -0.26 12.87
C GLU A 109 3.40 0.74 12.56
N VAL A 110 3.78 1.96 12.18
CA VAL A 110 2.90 2.97 11.60
C VAL A 110 3.18 3.07 10.10
N LYS A 111 2.18 2.74 9.28
CA LYS A 111 2.23 2.88 7.82
C LYS A 111 1.64 4.22 7.41
N ILE A 112 2.40 4.99 6.64
CA ILE A 112 1.96 6.27 6.08
C ILE A 112 1.88 6.14 4.57
N SER A 113 0.81 6.66 3.98
CA SER A 113 0.70 6.85 2.54
C SER A 113 0.38 8.32 2.26
N LEU A 114 1.28 8.97 1.52
CA LEU A 114 1.09 10.33 1.03
C LEU A 114 0.74 10.27 -0.44
N VAL A 115 -0.31 10.98 -0.84
CA VAL A 115 -0.70 11.12 -2.25
C VAL A 115 -0.27 12.50 -2.70
N CYS A 116 0.42 12.56 -3.83
CA CYS A 116 0.71 13.81 -4.51
C CYS A 116 -0.59 14.36 -5.11
N ASP A 117 -0.94 15.60 -4.81
CA ASP A 117 -2.13 16.25 -5.37
C ASP A 117 -1.82 17.07 -6.63
N GLN A 118 -2.85 17.71 -7.19
CA GLN A 118 -2.75 18.48 -8.42
C GLN A 118 -1.86 19.73 -8.28
N ASP A 119 -1.72 20.25 -7.06
CA ASP A 119 -0.86 21.38 -6.73
C ASP A 119 0.59 20.96 -6.45
N SER A 120 0.93 19.69 -6.72
CA SER A 120 2.25 19.10 -6.47
C SER A 120 2.62 19.11 -4.98
N GLN A 121 1.62 18.95 -4.11
CA GLN A 121 1.77 18.88 -2.66
C GLN A 121 1.54 17.44 -2.17
N TRP A 122 2.28 17.03 -1.14
CA TRP A 122 2.03 15.76 -0.48
C TRP A 122 0.83 15.89 0.46
N VAL A 123 -0.18 15.04 0.29
CA VAL A 123 -1.39 15.03 1.11
C VAL A 123 -1.48 13.71 1.86
N PHE A 124 -1.66 13.80 3.18
CA PHE A 124 -2.04 12.66 4.02
C PHE A 124 -3.55 12.66 4.21
N SER A 125 -4.18 11.49 4.17
CA SER A 125 -5.61 11.33 4.42
C SER A 125 -5.87 10.23 5.44
N MET A 126 -6.72 10.52 6.43
CA MET A 126 -7.14 9.59 7.47
C MET A 126 -8.57 9.92 7.89
N ASP A 127 -9.42 8.90 8.04
CA ASP A 127 -10.80 9.02 8.50
C ASP A 127 -11.64 10.09 7.77
N GLY A 128 -11.40 10.25 6.46
CA GLY A 128 -12.09 11.23 5.61
C GLY A 128 -11.59 12.67 5.74
N ALA A 129 -10.61 12.93 6.60
CA ALA A 129 -9.88 14.19 6.65
C ALA A 129 -8.60 14.10 5.82
N SER A 130 -8.22 15.22 5.18
CA SER A 130 -7.01 15.33 4.38
C SER A 130 -6.23 16.58 4.78
N ALA A 131 -4.91 16.49 4.79
CA ALA A 131 -4.05 17.62 5.12
C ALA A 131 -2.76 17.61 4.30
N VAL A 132 -2.31 18.82 3.94
CA VAL A 132 -1.03 19.03 3.25
C VAL A 132 0.12 18.78 4.22
N ILE A 133 1.04 17.91 3.81
CA ILE A 133 2.21 17.51 4.59
C ILE A 133 3.42 18.27 4.07
N THR A 134 3.91 19.16 4.93
CA THR A 134 5.13 19.94 4.76
C THR A 134 6.27 19.42 5.61
N ASN A 135 6.00 18.55 6.59
CA ASN A 135 6.99 17.86 7.41
C ASN A 135 6.44 16.54 7.95
N ILE A 136 7.28 15.51 8.00
CA ILE A 136 6.96 14.23 8.61
C ILE A 136 8.17 13.69 9.37
N GLY A 137 7.95 13.23 10.60
CA GLY A 137 8.98 12.62 11.46
C GLY A 137 8.54 11.24 11.95
N CYS A 138 9.52 10.37 12.20
CA CYS A 138 9.35 9.07 12.84
C CYS A 138 10.19 9.02 14.11
N TYR A 139 9.59 8.55 15.20
CA TYR A 139 10.20 8.45 16.53
C TYR A 139 9.83 7.11 17.16
N THR A 140 10.68 6.63 18.07
CA THR A 140 10.53 5.35 18.77
C THR A 140 11.07 5.50 20.18
#